data_AF-A0AA39HAH1-F1
#
_entry.id   AF-A0AA39HAH1-F1
#
_cell.length_a   1.000
_cell.length_b   1.000
_cell.length_c   1.000
_cell.angle_alpha   90.00
_cell.angle_beta   90.00
_cell.angle_gamma   90.00
#
_symmetry.space_group_name_H-M   'P 1'
#
loop_
_entity.id
_entity.type
_entity.pdbx_description
1 polymer ?
#
loop_
_entity_poly.entity_id
_entity_poly.type
_entity_poly.pdbx_seq_one_letter_code
_entity_poly.pdbx_strand_id
1 'polypeptide(L)'
;MLLEKYDLYLNPPQWRWEELVTEIGKELPWKISFHDYDTFLNGYGRDKFKFLVAVDKESGNAVSCVYGVFFPSQQGSHEVFTIGMYYTHPKYRSCGLGQQLFRQITACANGCNMFLNSAPNMVHKYSERSGFKREAAWKVVSLLGEAKDCDLSKLESWNTAQIIEIDNVDFAMVEAYDQSIAGGIKRGNFLRKWFTQADAFNKFAINQDGTVIGYCNARIVHGNHVALGPFYADNPETASGLLKCTLAEVPDLKLRNKISAYVSDESTNGVDMFNRLFNGNAVVDRTHDELQWKMSFHDYQSYLDGYGRNHFKLLVAVDKVTDKAAACICGADFPSIDGSPQVFTIGMYYTHPDHRSEGLGRKLFEQLTITAKESNMFLNAAPDMAQKYAERSGFDKFAPWELKVMVAQAKDCDLTRLESDPKFNIVDFNHVNFEKLDEYDTNVCGGVHRTKFLKKFLTQPESYNKFAIDANDNVIGFCNARIVYGNHVVLGPFYADSPTIASTLFRQTLELVPHLNERPEVMVLLPHDNEEAVDMFSKMADGKVEIEMSMPRLFTKHVVHSPSRNVFSITEYDTNFV
;
A
#
# COMPACT_ATOMS: atom_id res chain seq x y z
N MET A 1 11.02 -43.59 -29.19
CA MET A 1 10.22 -43.08 -30.32
C MET A 1 9.87 -41.57 -30.28
N LEU A 2 9.37 -40.94 -29.20
CA LEU A 2 9.16 -39.47 -29.22
C LEU A 2 10.47 -38.67 -29.07
N LEU A 3 11.34 -39.05 -28.11
CA LEU A 3 12.61 -38.35 -27.86
C LEU A 3 13.65 -38.52 -28.97
N GLU A 4 13.49 -39.52 -29.85
CA GLU A 4 14.43 -39.74 -30.97
C GLU A 4 14.43 -38.59 -31.99
N LYS A 5 13.35 -37.79 -32.03
CA LYS A 5 13.23 -36.60 -32.88
C LYS A 5 13.93 -35.36 -32.32
N TYR A 6 14.39 -35.42 -31.07
CA TYR A 6 14.93 -34.27 -30.36
C TYR A 6 16.34 -34.58 -29.84
N ASP A 7 17.21 -33.59 -29.87
CA ASP A 7 18.46 -33.61 -29.09
C ASP A 7 18.17 -33.08 -27.69
N LEU A 8 18.51 -33.86 -26.68
CA LEU A 8 18.33 -33.49 -25.27
C LEU A 8 19.64 -32.99 -24.69
N TYR A 9 19.58 -31.79 -24.12
CA TYR A 9 20.70 -31.17 -23.43
C TYR A 9 20.40 -31.11 -21.93
N LEU A 10 21.38 -31.51 -21.13
CA LEU A 10 21.45 -31.15 -19.72
C LEU A 10 22.45 -30.01 -19.58
N ASN A 11 22.01 -28.87 -19.03
CA ASN A 11 22.80 -27.65 -18.88
C ASN A 11 23.46 -27.25 -20.23
N PRO A 12 22.65 -26.84 -21.23
CA PRO A 12 23.12 -26.45 -22.56
C PRO A 12 24.11 -25.27 -22.53
N PRO A 13 24.81 -24.96 -23.64
CA PRO A 13 25.62 -23.75 -23.73
C PRO A 13 24.77 -22.47 -23.64
N GLN A 14 25.39 -21.37 -23.20
CA GLN A 14 24.75 -20.06 -22.96
C GLN A 14 23.90 -19.56 -24.14
N TRP A 15 24.36 -19.71 -25.38
CA TRP A 15 23.60 -19.24 -26.56
C TRP A 15 22.25 -19.95 -26.74
N ARG A 16 22.08 -21.19 -26.23
CA ARG A 16 20.77 -21.88 -26.22
C ARG A 16 19.81 -21.31 -25.19
N TRP A 17 20.33 -20.78 -24.08
CA TRP A 17 19.53 -20.02 -23.13
C TRP A 17 19.01 -18.74 -23.76
N GLU A 18 19.89 -17.98 -24.43
CA GLU A 18 19.53 -16.71 -25.09
C GLU A 18 18.49 -16.91 -26.20
N GLU A 19 18.62 -17.98 -26.99
CA GLU A 19 17.62 -18.43 -27.95
C GLU A 19 16.26 -18.67 -27.29
N LEU A 20 16.22 -19.48 -26.22
CA LEU A 20 14.99 -19.78 -25.48
C LEU A 20 14.35 -18.54 -24.87
N VAL A 21 15.14 -17.68 -24.23
CA VAL A 21 14.64 -16.43 -23.62
C VAL A 21 14.03 -15.53 -24.68
N THR A 22 14.66 -15.43 -25.86
CA THR A 22 14.14 -14.63 -26.98
C THR A 22 12.84 -15.20 -27.52
N GLU A 23 12.74 -16.52 -27.73
CA GLU A 23 11.50 -17.14 -28.23
C GLU A 23 10.37 -17.10 -27.20
N ILE A 24 10.67 -17.41 -25.94
CA ILE A 24 9.71 -17.34 -24.83
C ILE A 24 9.19 -15.91 -24.67
N GLY A 25 10.05 -14.90 -24.77
CA GLY A 25 9.69 -13.48 -24.64
C GLY A 25 8.68 -13.00 -25.69
N LYS A 26 8.57 -13.66 -26.83
CA LYS A 26 7.54 -13.36 -27.85
C LYS A 26 6.14 -13.81 -27.44
N GLU A 27 6.04 -14.79 -26.55
CA GLU A 27 4.78 -15.45 -26.19
C GLU A 27 4.35 -15.21 -24.74
N LEU A 28 5.32 -15.08 -23.83
CA LEU A 28 5.09 -15.07 -22.40
C LEU A 28 5.78 -13.86 -21.76
N PRO A 29 5.11 -13.16 -20.84
CA PRO A 29 5.66 -11.99 -20.15
C PRO A 29 6.58 -12.41 -18.99
N TRP A 30 7.48 -13.37 -19.23
CA TRP A 30 8.44 -13.86 -18.24
C TRP A 30 9.61 -12.87 -18.12
N LYS A 31 9.99 -12.57 -16.87
CA LYS A 31 10.99 -11.55 -16.55
C LYS A 31 12.35 -12.20 -16.39
N ILE A 32 12.92 -12.61 -17.53
CA ILE A 32 14.14 -13.42 -17.58
C ILE A 32 15.27 -12.61 -18.22
N SER A 33 16.44 -12.63 -17.59
CA SER A 33 17.67 -12.04 -18.13
C SER A 33 18.49 -13.07 -18.90
N PHE A 34 19.30 -12.61 -19.86
CA PHE A 34 20.32 -13.46 -20.48
C PHE A 34 21.40 -13.90 -19.46
N HIS A 35 21.60 -13.13 -18.38
CA HIS A 35 22.58 -13.43 -17.32
C HIS A 35 22.10 -14.42 -16.25
N ASP A 36 20.79 -14.73 -16.23
CA ASP A 36 20.19 -15.62 -15.23
C ASP A 36 20.80 -17.03 -15.28
N TYR A 37 21.11 -17.54 -16.48
CA TYR A 37 21.60 -18.90 -16.63
C TYR A 37 22.98 -19.11 -16.01
N ASP A 38 23.93 -18.21 -16.26
CA ASP A 38 25.24 -18.27 -15.62
C ASP A 38 25.11 -18.20 -14.11
N THR A 39 24.22 -17.34 -13.61
CA THR A 39 23.93 -17.20 -12.19
C THR A 39 23.36 -18.49 -11.60
N PHE A 40 22.40 -19.13 -12.27
CA PHE A 40 21.85 -20.39 -11.81
C PHE A 40 22.89 -21.51 -11.84
N LEU A 41 23.63 -21.64 -12.94
CA LEU A 41 24.60 -22.70 -13.14
C LEU A 41 25.79 -22.60 -12.17
N ASN A 42 26.34 -21.41 -11.99
CA ASN A 42 27.52 -21.17 -11.16
C ASN A 42 27.18 -20.79 -9.70
N GLY A 43 26.01 -20.21 -9.46
CA GLY A 43 25.55 -19.82 -8.12
C GLY A 43 25.02 -21.00 -7.32
N TYR A 44 24.16 -21.84 -7.92
CA TYR A 44 23.73 -23.09 -7.28
C TYR A 44 24.76 -24.21 -7.44
N GLY A 45 25.50 -24.21 -8.54
CA GLY A 45 26.44 -25.27 -8.91
C GLY A 45 25.77 -26.38 -9.72
N ARG A 46 26.56 -27.04 -10.58
CA ARG A 46 26.10 -28.05 -11.53
C ARG A 46 25.47 -29.29 -10.90
N ASP A 47 25.82 -29.59 -9.65
CA ASP A 47 25.25 -30.73 -8.92
C ASP A 47 23.83 -30.44 -8.43
N LYS A 48 23.53 -29.16 -8.15
CA LYS A 48 22.24 -28.71 -7.60
C LYS A 48 21.30 -28.18 -8.68
N PHE A 49 21.84 -27.60 -9.76
CA PHE A 49 21.07 -27.02 -10.84
C PHE A 49 21.08 -27.92 -12.08
N LYS A 50 19.89 -28.30 -12.52
CA LYS A 50 19.68 -29.12 -13.73
C LYS A 50 18.72 -28.41 -14.65
N PHE A 51 19.14 -28.09 -15.87
CA PHE A 51 18.32 -27.48 -16.91
C PHE A 51 18.23 -28.41 -18.11
N LEU A 52 17.04 -28.95 -18.37
CA LEU A 52 16.79 -29.83 -19.51
C LEU A 52 16.22 -29.01 -20.67
N VAL A 53 16.82 -29.17 -21.85
CA VAL A 53 16.36 -28.53 -23.10
C VAL A 53 16.22 -29.58 -24.20
N ALA A 54 15.09 -29.57 -24.88
CA ALA A 54 14.88 -30.34 -26.09
C ALA A 54 15.02 -29.44 -27.32
N VAL A 55 15.90 -29.84 -28.23
CA VAL A 55 16.15 -29.19 -29.52
C VAL A 55 15.56 -30.07 -30.62
N ASP A 56 14.76 -29.49 -31.50
CA ASP A 56 14.21 -30.20 -32.65
C ASP A 56 15.30 -30.46 -33.69
N LYS A 57 15.51 -31.72 -34.09
CA LYS A 57 16.62 -32.10 -34.98
C LYS A 57 16.51 -31.55 -36.39
N GLU A 58 15.29 -31.28 -36.85
CA GLU A 58 15.03 -30.78 -38.20
C GLU A 58 15.27 -29.28 -38.29
N SER A 59 14.68 -28.51 -37.36
CA SER A 59 14.84 -27.05 -37.33
C SER A 59 16.10 -26.57 -36.63
N GLY A 60 16.71 -27.40 -35.77
CA GLY A 60 17.85 -27.03 -34.94
C GLY A 60 17.50 -26.10 -33.77
N ASN A 61 16.21 -25.80 -33.55
CA ASN A 61 15.76 -24.83 -32.55
C ASN A 61 15.43 -25.48 -31.21
N ALA A 62 15.64 -24.74 -30.11
CA ALA A 62 15.19 -25.15 -28.78
C ALA A 62 13.67 -24.98 -28.64
N VAL A 63 12.95 -26.08 -28.38
CA VAL A 63 11.47 -26.13 -28.49
C VAL A 63 10.77 -26.44 -27.18
N SER A 64 11.48 -26.94 -26.17
CA SER A 64 10.93 -27.16 -24.84
C SER A 64 12.04 -27.18 -23.79
N CYS A 65 11.75 -26.68 -22.59
CA CYS A 65 12.69 -26.68 -21.49
C CYS A 65 12.02 -26.80 -20.12
N VAL A 66 12.81 -27.17 -19.12
CA VAL A 66 12.45 -27.15 -17.69
C VAL A 66 13.73 -27.18 -16.86
N TYR A 67 13.80 -26.45 -15.75
CA TYR A 67 14.88 -26.61 -14.77
C TYR A 67 14.37 -27.16 -13.44
N GLY A 68 15.30 -27.74 -12.68
CA GLY A 68 15.15 -28.14 -11.30
C GLY A 68 16.36 -27.71 -10.47
N VAL A 69 16.12 -27.30 -9.22
CA VAL A 69 17.16 -26.80 -8.31
C VAL A 69 17.02 -27.44 -6.92
N PHE A 70 18.11 -27.99 -6.40
CA PHE A 70 18.18 -28.48 -5.03
C PHE A 70 18.57 -27.37 -4.05
N PHE A 71 17.78 -27.24 -2.99
CA PHE A 71 18.06 -26.39 -1.84
C PHE A 71 18.40 -27.26 -0.62
N PRO A 72 19.65 -27.19 -0.10
CA PRO A 72 20.03 -27.93 1.09
C PRO A 72 19.40 -27.28 2.33
N SER A 73 18.90 -28.11 3.25
CA SER A 73 18.44 -27.67 4.57
C SER A 73 19.57 -27.71 5.61
N GLN A 74 19.49 -26.86 6.65
CA GLN A 74 20.22 -27.06 7.89
C GLN A 74 19.55 -28.16 8.72
N GLN A 75 20.25 -29.29 8.88
CA GLN A 75 19.99 -30.37 9.86
C GLN A 75 18.51 -30.57 10.25
N GLY A 76 17.83 -31.50 9.57
CA GLY A 76 16.59 -32.11 10.06
C GLY A 76 15.31 -31.73 9.34
N SER A 77 15.30 -30.75 8.44
CA SER A 77 14.17 -30.49 7.52
C SER A 77 14.51 -30.90 6.09
N HIS A 78 13.51 -31.31 5.32
CA HIS A 78 13.70 -32.04 4.06
C HIS A 78 14.27 -31.10 2.99
N GLU A 79 15.24 -31.57 2.21
CA GLU A 79 15.72 -30.87 1.01
C GLU A 79 14.52 -30.48 0.12
N VAL A 80 14.56 -29.26 -0.43
CA VAL A 80 13.53 -28.78 -1.36
C VAL A 80 14.06 -28.84 -2.78
N PHE A 81 13.30 -29.45 -3.68
CA PHE A 81 13.57 -29.45 -5.11
C PHE A 81 12.59 -28.54 -5.83
N THR A 82 13.08 -27.37 -6.24
CA THR A 82 12.26 -26.36 -6.92
C THR A 82 12.27 -26.60 -8.42
N ILE A 83 11.11 -26.51 -9.06
CA ILE A 83 10.94 -26.68 -10.51
C ILE A 83 10.50 -25.35 -11.12
N GLY A 84 11.14 -24.95 -12.22
CA GLY A 84 10.84 -23.70 -12.90
C GLY A 84 11.12 -23.73 -14.40
N MET A 85 10.75 -22.63 -15.06
CA MET A 85 10.89 -22.42 -16.51
C MET A 85 10.35 -23.59 -17.37
N TYR A 86 9.22 -24.16 -16.96
CA TYR A 86 8.58 -25.23 -17.72
C TYR A 86 7.85 -24.67 -18.95
N TYR A 87 8.46 -24.83 -20.12
CA TYR A 87 7.96 -24.30 -21.38
C TYR A 87 8.00 -25.35 -22.51
N THR A 88 6.98 -25.31 -23.37
CA THR A 88 6.96 -26.02 -24.66
C THR A 88 6.34 -25.08 -25.69
N HIS A 89 7.06 -24.87 -26.80
CA HIS A 89 6.61 -24.02 -27.90
C HIS A 89 5.27 -24.51 -28.46
N PRO A 90 4.31 -23.64 -28.82
CA PRO A 90 2.93 -23.98 -29.18
C PRO A 90 2.79 -25.12 -30.19
N LYS A 91 3.63 -25.11 -31.25
CA LYS A 91 3.65 -26.15 -32.29
C LYS A 91 4.00 -27.56 -31.77
N TYR A 92 4.65 -27.64 -30.62
CA TYR A 92 5.11 -28.89 -29.98
C TYR A 92 4.29 -29.22 -28.72
N ARG A 93 3.21 -28.49 -28.44
CA ARG A 93 2.28 -28.83 -27.37
C ARG A 93 1.45 -30.06 -27.78
N SER A 94 0.86 -30.73 -26.79
CA SER A 94 -0.01 -31.91 -26.97
C SER A 94 0.64 -33.17 -27.59
N CYS A 95 1.92 -33.15 -27.96
CA CYS A 95 2.65 -34.35 -28.41
C CYS A 95 3.32 -35.12 -27.26
N GLY A 96 3.28 -34.60 -26.03
CA GLY A 96 3.85 -35.22 -24.84
C GLY A 96 5.30 -34.83 -24.51
N LEU A 97 5.97 -34.01 -25.34
CA LEU A 97 7.38 -33.61 -25.14
C LEU A 97 7.62 -32.94 -23.77
N GLY A 98 6.87 -31.88 -23.45
CA GLY A 98 6.98 -31.19 -22.17
C GLY A 98 6.72 -32.11 -20.98
N GLN A 99 5.75 -33.03 -21.09
CA GLN A 99 5.47 -34.00 -20.02
C GLN A 99 6.66 -34.94 -19.77
N GLN A 100 7.38 -35.34 -20.82
CA GLN A 100 8.56 -36.20 -20.68
C GLN A 100 9.73 -35.46 -20.02
N LEU A 101 10.00 -34.23 -20.43
CA LEU A 101 10.99 -33.36 -19.77
C LEU A 101 10.63 -33.14 -18.29
N PHE A 102 9.37 -32.83 -18.00
CA PHE A 102 8.89 -32.66 -16.62
C PHE A 102 9.06 -33.93 -15.78
N ARG A 103 8.80 -35.11 -16.34
CA ARG A 103 9.04 -36.39 -15.64
C ARG A 103 10.54 -36.64 -15.40
N GLN A 104 11.40 -36.29 -16.35
CA GLN A 104 12.84 -36.44 -16.19
C GLN A 104 13.39 -35.52 -15.09
N ILE A 105 12.92 -34.27 -15.04
CA ILE A 105 13.38 -33.34 -14.02
C ILE A 105 12.82 -33.70 -12.63
N THR A 106 11.56 -34.13 -12.50
CA THR A 106 11.01 -34.54 -11.20
C THR A 106 11.61 -35.85 -10.70
N ALA A 107 12.02 -36.75 -11.59
CA ALA A 107 12.75 -37.96 -11.21
C ALA A 107 14.10 -37.63 -10.55
N CYS A 108 14.67 -36.44 -10.81
CA CYS A 108 15.87 -35.99 -10.11
C CYS A 108 15.61 -35.72 -8.63
N ALA A 109 14.39 -35.34 -8.22
CA ALA A 109 14.09 -34.91 -6.86
C ALA A 109 14.40 -35.96 -5.79
N ASN A 110 14.53 -37.25 -6.12
CA ASN A 110 15.01 -38.31 -5.22
C ASN A 110 14.36 -38.35 -3.82
N GLY A 111 13.04 -38.09 -3.75
CA GLY A 111 12.29 -38.10 -2.48
C GLY A 111 12.26 -36.76 -1.73
N CYS A 112 12.93 -35.72 -2.24
CA CYS A 112 12.85 -34.36 -1.73
C CYS A 112 11.43 -33.80 -1.82
N ASN A 113 11.13 -32.84 -0.94
CA ASN A 113 9.90 -32.07 -1.07
C ASN A 113 9.98 -31.20 -2.33
N MET A 114 8.99 -31.28 -3.23
CA MET A 114 9.03 -30.52 -4.48
C MET A 114 8.21 -29.23 -4.36
N PHE A 115 8.77 -28.15 -4.90
CA PHE A 115 8.13 -26.82 -4.90
C PHE A 115 8.07 -26.25 -6.32
N LEU A 116 6.98 -25.56 -6.67
CA LEU A 116 6.88 -24.74 -7.88
C LEU A 116 5.89 -23.61 -7.66
N ASN A 117 6.06 -22.52 -8.42
CA ASN A 117 5.03 -21.50 -8.58
C ASN A 117 4.17 -21.85 -9.80
N SER A 118 2.89 -22.14 -9.59
CA SER A 118 1.97 -22.49 -10.67
C SER A 118 1.26 -21.26 -11.22
N ALA A 119 1.21 -21.13 -12.54
CA ALA A 119 0.21 -20.28 -13.18
C ALA A 119 -1.21 -20.78 -12.83
N PRO A 120 -2.22 -19.91 -12.68
CA PRO A 120 -3.56 -20.31 -12.25
C PRO A 120 -4.19 -21.42 -13.11
N ASN A 121 -3.98 -21.38 -14.43
CA ASN A 121 -4.48 -22.37 -15.37
C ASN A 121 -3.75 -23.73 -15.32
N MET A 122 -2.65 -23.84 -14.58
CA MET A 122 -1.84 -25.06 -14.46
C MET A 122 -2.03 -25.77 -13.11
N VAL A 123 -2.67 -25.15 -12.12
CA VAL A 123 -2.81 -25.67 -10.75
C VAL A 123 -3.44 -27.07 -10.75
N HIS A 124 -4.61 -27.21 -11.38
CA HIS A 124 -5.31 -28.50 -11.49
C HIS A 124 -4.47 -29.57 -12.20
N LYS A 125 -3.64 -29.18 -13.18
CA LYS A 125 -2.78 -30.14 -13.88
C LYS A 125 -1.66 -30.65 -12.98
N TYR A 126 -1.07 -29.79 -12.16
CA TYR A 126 -0.03 -30.20 -11.23
C TYR A 126 -0.60 -31.00 -10.05
N SER A 127 -1.77 -30.64 -9.52
CA SER A 127 -2.42 -31.38 -8.43
C SER A 127 -2.77 -32.81 -8.85
N GLU A 128 -3.49 -32.96 -9.97
CA GLU A 128 -4.06 -34.25 -10.37
C GLU A 128 -3.03 -35.16 -11.05
N ARG A 129 -2.07 -34.59 -11.79
CA ARG A 129 -1.16 -35.38 -12.64
C ARG A 129 0.28 -35.44 -12.15
N SER A 130 0.66 -34.56 -11.22
CA SER A 130 2.06 -34.39 -10.80
C SER A 130 2.28 -34.43 -9.29
N GLY A 131 1.21 -34.59 -8.49
CA GLY A 131 1.31 -34.82 -7.04
C GLY A 131 1.43 -33.57 -6.16
N PHE A 132 1.30 -32.37 -6.73
CA PHE A 132 1.34 -31.10 -5.97
C PHE A 132 0.01 -30.86 -5.26
N LYS A 133 -0.19 -31.48 -4.09
CA LYS A 133 -1.45 -31.47 -3.32
C LYS A 133 -1.49 -30.45 -2.17
N ARG A 134 -0.46 -29.62 -2.03
CA ARG A 134 -0.31 -28.63 -0.96
C ARG A 134 -0.15 -27.25 -1.60
N GLU A 135 -0.85 -26.26 -1.05
CA GLU A 135 -0.68 -24.85 -1.40
C GLU A 135 -0.07 -24.11 -0.20
N ALA A 136 0.71 -23.07 -0.48
CA ALA A 136 1.23 -22.18 0.55
C ALA A 136 0.11 -21.30 1.13
N ALA A 137 0.34 -20.70 2.30
CA ALA A 137 -0.65 -19.84 2.96
C ALA A 137 -1.00 -18.58 2.13
N TRP A 138 -0.02 -18.11 1.36
CA TRP A 138 -0.10 -16.91 0.54
C TRP A 138 0.27 -17.19 -0.92
N LYS A 139 -0.06 -16.25 -1.80
CA LYS A 139 0.17 -16.32 -3.25
C LYS A 139 1.08 -15.19 -3.71
N VAL A 140 1.77 -15.44 -4.82
CA VAL A 140 2.55 -14.40 -5.50
C VAL A 140 1.63 -13.58 -6.39
N VAL A 141 1.61 -12.26 -6.17
CA VAL A 141 1.02 -11.25 -7.04
C VAL A 141 2.11 -10.69 -7.95
N SER A 142 1.84 -10.65 -9.25
CA SER A 142 2.71 -9.97 -10.23
C SER A 142 2.23 -8.53 -10.39
N LEU A 143 3.03 -7.58 -9.93
CA LEU A 143 2.78 -6.15 -10.12
C LEU A 143 3.53 -5.65 -11.36
N LEU A 144 2.94 -4.71 -12.10
CA LEU A 144 3.48 -4.19 -13.35
C LEU A 144 3.10 -2.72 -13.51
N GLY A 145 4.09 -1.87 -13.75
CA GLY A 145 3.93 -0.45 -14.05
C GLY A 145 4.66 -0.04 -15.33
N GLU A 146 4.18 1.00 -16.01
CA GLU A 146 4.88 1.64 -17.12
C GLU A 146 6.08 2.43 -16.57
N ALA A 147 7.29 2.19 -17.07
CA ALA A 147 8.46 2.83 -16.46
C ALA A 147 8.48 4.36 -16.65
N LYS A 148 7.90 4.85 -17.75
CA LYS A 148 7.72 6.30 -18.02
C LYS A 148 6.89 7.01 -16.93
N ASP A 149 5.98 6.28 -16.29
CA ASP A 149 5.03 6.80 -15.30
C ASP A 149 5.57 6.61 -13.87
N CYS A 150 6.76 6.00 -13.72
CA CYS A 150 7.41 5.82 -12.42
C CYS A 150 7.79 7.17 -11.81
N ASP A 151 7.35 7.41 -10.57
CA ASP A 151 7.70 8.59 -9.80
C ASP A 151 8.35 8.23 -8.46
N LEU A 152 9.68 8.34 -8.42
CA LEU A 152 10.48 8.05 -7.22
C LEU A 152 10.28 9.09 -6.11
N SER A 153 9.72 10.26 -6.40
CA SER A 153 9.44 11.27 -5.37
C SER A 153 8.32 10.85 -4.41
N LYS A 154 7.46 9.92 -4.85
CA LYS A 154 6.38 9.33 -4.06
C LYS A 154 6.86 8.30 -3.04
N LEU A 155 8.12 7.90 -3.12
CA LEU A 155 8.79 7.08 -2.12
C LEU A 155 9.53 7.97 -1.13
N GLU A 156 9.40 7.60 0.13
CA GLU A 156 10.05 8.30 1.23
C GLU A 156 11.54 8.00 1.28
N SER A 157 12.27 8.87 1.96
CA SER A 157 13.70 8.69 2.25
C SER A 157 13.88 9.01 3.72
N TRP A 158 14.02 7.97 4.55
CA TRP A 158 14.18 8.09 6.00
C TRP A 158 15.60 7.72 6.42
N ASN A 159 16.12 8.42 7.43
CA ASN A 159 17.51 8.31 7.89
C ASN A 159 17.74 7.27 9.01
N THR A 160 16.80 6.35 9.26
CA THR A 160 16.97 5.33 10.32
C THR A 160 17.93 4.22 9.93
N ALA A 161 17.97 3.88 8.64
CA ALA A 161 18.84 2.86 8.09
C ALA A 161 19.92 3.51 7.22
N GLN A 162 21.15 3.03 7.34
CA GLN A 162 22.18 3.38 6.39
C GLN A 162 22.03 2.48 5.15
N ILE A 163 21.75 3.10 4.01
CA ILE A 163 21.70 2.40 2.73
C ILE A 163 23.10 2.36 2.12
N ILE A 164 23.58 1.16 1.81
CA ILE A 164 24.95 0.90 1.36
C ILE A 164 25.01 0.01 0.12
N GLU A 165 26.14 0.08 -0.58
CA GLU A 165 26.48 -0.79 -1.71
C GLU A 165 26.91 -2.18 -1.27
N ILE A 166 26.88 -3.13 -2.21
CA ILE A 166 27.38 -4.49 -2.00
C ILE A 166 28.85 -4.54 -1.56
N ASP A 167 29.68 -3.62 -2.03
CA ASP A 167 31.11 -3.58 -1.68
C ASP A 167 31.36 -3.17 -0.22
N ASN A 168 30.35 -2.58 0.42
CA ASN A 168 30.43 -2.06 1.78
C ASN A 168 29.65 -2.89 2.80
N VAL A 169 28.89 -3.91 2.36
CA VAL A 169 28.12 -4.79 3.25
C VAL A 169 28.91 -6.05 3.58
N ASP A 170 28.85 -6.49 4.84
CA ASP A 170 29.28 -7.84 5.19
C ASP A 170 28.29 -8.84 4.59
N PHE A 171 28.71 -9.51 3.52
CA PHE A 171 27.87 -10.46 2.81
C PHE A 171 27.43 -11.63 3.68
N ALA A 172 28.19 -12.00 4.73
CA ALA A 172 27.75 -13.05 5.65
C ALA A 172 26.47 -12.66 6.40
N MET A 173 26.28 -11.37 6.70
CA MET A 173 25.06 -10.84 7.30
C MET A 173 23.89 -10.84 6.30
N VAL A 174 24.15 -10.55 5.03
CA VAL A 174 23.15 -10.67 3.96
C VAL A 174 22.66 -12.12 3.82
N GLU A 175 23.58 -13.09 3.85
CA GLU A 175 23.24 -14.52 3.80
C GLU A 175 22.42 -14.95 5.02
N ALA A 176 22.79 -14.49 6.22
CA ALA A 176 22.05 -14.79 7.45
C ALA A 176 20.63 -14.20 7.44
N TYR A 177 20.50 -12.94 7.00
CA TYR A 177 19.21 -12.26 6.88
C TYR A 177 18.31 -12.93 5.84
N ASP A 178 18.84 -13.24 4.65
CA ASP A 178 18.07 -13.99 3.65
C ASP A 178 17.64 -15.37 4.15
N GLN A 179 18.55 -16.08 4.83
CA GLN A 179 18.28 -17.42 5.35
C GLN A 179 17.14 -17.40 6.38
N SER A 180 17.03 -16.34 7.22
CA SER A 180 15.95 -16.22 8.19
C SER A 180 14.58 -16.06 7.50
N ILE A 181 14.52 -15.29 6.42
CA ILE A 181 13.31 -15.06 5.62
C ILE A 181 12.95 -16.31 4.79
N ALA A 182 13.96 -16.99 4.24
CA ALA A 182 13.78 -18.17 3.38
C ALA A 182 13.57 -19.48 4.17
N GLY A 183 13.14 -19.40 5.43
CA GLY A 183 12.82 -20.57 6.26
C GLY A 183 14.01 -21.49 6.53
N GLY A 184 15.22 -20.93 6.63
CA GLY A 184 16.45 -21.67 6.87
C GLY A 184 17.19 -22.15 5.60
N ILE A 185 16.66 -21.88 4.41
CA ILE A 185 17.28 -22.29 3.14
C ILE A 185 18.55 -21.48 2.86
N LYS A 186 19.66 -22.17 2.61
CA LYS A 186 20.95 -21.53 2.27
C LYS A 186 21.08 -21.31 0.77
N ARG A 187 21.06 -20.05 0.35
CA ARG A 187 21.24 -19.64 -1.05
C ARG A 187 22.28 -18.54 -1.28
N GLY A 188 23.22 -18.36 -0.34
CA GLY A 188 24.24 -17.30 -0.37
C GLY A 188 25.10 -17.23 -1.63
N ASN A 189 25.64 -18.37 -2.11
CA ASN A 189 26.42 -18.41 -3.35
C ASN A 189 25.59 -17.94 -4.58
N PHE A 190 24.32 -18.34 -4.62
CA PHE A 190 23.40 -17.88 -5.65
C PHE A 190 23.16 -16.37 -5.53
N LEU A 191 22.84 -15.87 -4.33
CA LEU A 191 22.60 -14.45 -4.10
C LEU A 191 23.80 -13.59 -4.46
N ARG A 192 25.01 -14.03 -4.12
CA ARG A 192 26.24 -13.29 -4.45
C ARG A 192 26.34 -13.10 -5.96
N LYS A 193 26.16 -14.17 -6.72
CA LYS A 193 26.15 -14.12 -8.19
C LYS A 193 24.98 -13.30 -8.73
N TRP A 194 23.81 -13.42 -8.10
CA TRP A 194 22.59 -12.69 -8.49
C TRP A 194 22.74 -11.19 -8.33
N PHE A 195 23.38 -10.71 -7.28
CA PHE A 195 23.61 -9.29 -7.05
C PHE A 195 24.76 -8.75 -7.91
N THR A 196 25.76 -9.57 -8.25
CA THR A 196 26.90 -9.14 -9.08
C THR A 196 26.73 -9.38 -10.58
N GLN A 197 25.55 -9.81 -11.04
CA GLN A 197 25.32 -10.00 -12.47
C GLN A 197 25.32 -8.66 -13.22
N ALA A 198 25.66 -8.68 -14.50
CA ALA A 198 25.52 -7.50 -15.34
C ALA A 198 24.05 -7.03 -15.37
N ASP A 199 23.85 -5.72 -15.43
CA ASP A 199 22.56 -5.06 -15.38
C ASP A 199 21.72 -5.33 -14.11
N ALA A 200 22.38 -5.68 -12.99
CA ALA A 200 21.78 -5.68 -11.67
C ALA A 200 22.16 -4.45 -10.85
N PHE A 201 21.18 -3.91 -10.14
CA PHE A 201 21.27 -2.75 -9.26
C PHE A 201 20.79 -3.19 -7.89
N ASN A 202 21.55 -2.90 -6.84
CA ASN A 202 21.27 -3.45 -5.52
C ASN A 202 21.56 -2.43 -4.44
N LYS A 203 20.67 -2.38 -3.44
CA LYS A 203 20.90 -1.64 -2.21
C LYS A 203 20.69 -2.55 -1.02
N PHE A 204 21.48 -2.32 0.02
CA PHE A 204 21.40 -3.00 1.30
C PHE A 204 21.16 -1.96 2.39
N ALA A 205 20.35 -2.31 3.38
CA ALA A 205 20.07 -1.45 4.52
C ALA A 205 20.66 -2.08 5.79
N ILE A 206 21.44 -1.29 6.53
CA ILE A 206 21.95 -1.68 7.84
C ILE A 206 21.39 -0.75 8.93
N ASN A 207 21.15 -1.29 10.12
CA ASN A 207 20.81 -0.51 11.31
C ASN A 207 22.07 0.09 11.96
N GLN A 208 21.90 0.82 13.06
CA GLN A 208 23.01 1.46 13.80
C GLN A 208 24.06 0.47 14.33
N ASP A 209 23.66 -0.78 14.59
CA ASP A 209 24.56 -1.86 15.04
C ASP A 209 25.29 -2.57 13.88
N GLY A 210 25.05 -2.13 12.63
CA GLY A 210 25.65 -2.74 11.44
C GLY A 210 24.97 -4.04 10.98
N THR A 211 23.81 -4.39 11.54
CA THR A 211 23.03 -5.56 11.13
C THR A 211 22.22 -5.25 9.88
N VAL A 212 22.17 -6.19 8.93
CA VAL A 212 21.34 -6.08 7.72
C VAL A 212 19.86 -6.22 8.10
N ILE A 213 19.07 -5.21 7.74
CA ILE A 213 17.61 -5.12 8.00
C ILE A 213 16.79 -5.05 6.70
N GLY A 214 17.45 -5.27 5.56
CA GLY A 214 16.81 -5.31 4.25
C GLY A 214 17.77 -5.20 3.08
N TYR A 215 17.28 -5.56 1.90
CA TYR A 215 17.92 -5.27 0.62
C TYR A 215 16.91 -5.28 -0.52
N CYS A 216 17.22 -4.58 -1.60
CA CYS A 216 16.43 -4.55 -2.83
C CYS A 216 17.35 -4.79 -4.03
N ASN A 217 16.92 -5.66 -4.95
CA ASN A 217 17.56 -5.89 -6.24
C ASN A 217 16.60 -5.51 -7.38
N ALA A 218 17.12 -4.77 -8.36
CA ALA A 218 16.49 -4.53 -9.65
C ALA A 218 17.39 -5.06 -10.77
N ARG A 219 16.80 -5.59 -11.84
CA ARG A 219 17.55 -6.10 -12.99
C ARG A 219 16.90 -5.69 -14.29
N ILE A 220 17.71 -5.34 -15.30
CA ILE A 220 17.19 -5.20 -16.67
C ILE A 220 17.10 -6.61 -17.27
N VAL A 221 15.88 -7.00 -17.64
CA VAL A 221 15.56 -8.30 -18.22
C VAL A 221 15.15 -8.14 -19.69
N HIS A 222 14.96 -9.27 -20.38
CA HIS A 222 14.58 -9.29 -21.79
C HIS A 222 13.37 -8.39 -22.08
N GLY A 223 13.41 -7.67 -23.20
CA GLY A 223 12.36 -6.71 -23.58
C GLY A 223 12.51 -5.32 -22.94
N ASN A 224 13.71 -4.92 -22.51
CA ASN A 224 13.99 -3.62 -21.89
C ASN A 224 13.10 -3.34 -20.66
N HIS A 225 12.92 -4.37 -19.83
CA HIS A 225 12.02 -4.39 -18.68
C HIS A 225 12.85 -4.39 -17.38
N VAL A 226 12.45 -3.67 -16.34
CA VAL A 226 13.08 -3.70 -15.01
C VAL A 226 12.32 -4.66 -14.08
N ALA A 227 12.97 -5.71 -13.62
CA ALA A 227 12.38 -6.68 -12.70
C ALA A 227 13.00 -6.54 -11.30
N LEU A 228 12.15 -6.29 -10.30
CA LEU A 228 12.51 -6.24 -8.89
C LEU A 228 12.48 -7.66 -8.31
N GLY A 229 13.54 -8.06 -7.62
CA GLY A 229 13.56 -9.30 -6.85
C GLY A 229 14.94 -9.97 -6.79
N PRO A 230 15.42 -10.36 -5.59
CA PRO A 230 14.69 -10.31 -4.31
C PRO A 230 14.62 -8.90 -3.70
N PHE A 231 13.56 -8.63 -2.94
CA PHE A 231 13.35 -7.37 -2.21
C PHE A 231 12.70 -7.67 -0.86
N TYR A 232 13.45 -7.42 0.22
CA TYR A 232 13.04 -7.67 1.60
C TYR A 232 13.42 -6.48 2.49
N ALA A 233 12.62 -6.20 3.51
CA ALA A 233 12.93 -5.22 4.56
C ALA A 233 12.11 -5.52 5.82
N ASP A 234 12.66 -5.17 6.99
CA ASP A 234 12.00 -5.37 8.28
C ASP A 234 10.84 -4.39 8.53
N ASN A 235 10.83 -3.25 7.84
CA ASN A 235 9.77 -2.23 7.96
C ASN A 235 9.54 -1.45 6.65
N PRO A 236 8.37 -0.80 6.50
CA PRO A 236 8.00 -0.05 5.30
C PRO A 236 8.98 1.08 4.95
N GLU A 237 9.52 1.77 5.96
CA GLU A 237 10.43 2.91 5.79
C GLU A 237 11.74 2.46 5.12
N THR A 238 12.30 1.35 5.61
CA THR A 238 13.50 0.72 5.06
C THR A 238 13.24 0.21 3.64
N ALA A 239 12.08 -0.42 3.41
CA ALA A 239 11.69 -0.86 2.06
C ALA A 239 11.56 0.32 1.10
N SER A 240 10.94 1.43 1.51
CA SER A 240 10.74 2.64 0.72
C SER A 240 12.09 3.25 0.28
N GLY A 241 13.01 3.41 1.24
CA GLY A 241 14.37 3.89 0.97
C GLY A 241 15.15 2.96 0.04
N LEU A 242 15.13 1.66 0.31
CA LEU A 242 15.78 0.64 -0.53
C LEU A 242 15.27 0.67 -1.97
N LEU A 243 13.95 0.69 -2.17
CA LEU A 243 13.32 0.70 -3.48
C LEU A 243 13.68 1.98 -4.25
N LYS A 244 13.57 3.13 -3.59
CA LYS A 244 13.93 4.45 -4.15
C LYS A 244 15.39 4.49 -4.60
N CYS A 245 16.32 4.12 -3.72
CA CYS A 245 17.75 4.13 -4.02
C CYS A 245 18.11 3.10 -5.10
N THR A 246 17.49 1.91 -5.10
CA THR A 246 17.77 0.88 -6.12
C THR A 246 17.28 1.31 -7.50
N LEU A 247 16.06 1.83 -7.60
CA LEU A 247 15.51 2.29 -8.89
C LEU A 247 16.21 3.54 -9.42
N ALA A 248 16.69 4.43 -8.54
CA ALA A 248 17.44 5.62 -8.94
C ALA A 248 18.77 5.29 -9.66
N GLU A 249 19.34 4.11 -9.42
CA GLU A 249 20.56 3.66 -10.10
C GLU A 249 20.33 3.04 -11.46
N VAL A 250 19.08 2.64 -11.78
CA VAL A 250 18.77 2.04 -13.07
C VAL A 250 18.93 3.11 -14.16
N PRO A 251 19.87 2.95 -15.12
CA PRO A 251 20.11 3.96 -16.14
C PRO A 251 18.87 4.16 -16.98
N ASP A 252 18.53 5.42 -17.25
CA ASP A 252 17.38 5.81 -18.06
C ASP A 252 16.08 5.09 -17.65
N LEU A 253 15.82 4.97 -16.33
CA LEU A 253 14.68 4.24 -15.77
C LEU A 253 13.37 4.54 -16.51
N LYS A 254 13.09 5.81 -16.81
CA LYS A 254 11.85 6.24 -17.50
C LYS A 254 11.80 5.87 -19.00
N LEU A 255 12.94 5.54 -19.61
CA LEU A 255 13.02 5.03 -21.00
C LEU A 255 12.94 3.49 -21.06
N ARG A 256 12.87 2.82 -19.91
CA ARG A 256 12.56 1.39 -19.86
C ARG A 256 11.10 1.17 -20.24
N ASN A 257 10.77 -0.04 -20.68
CA ASN A 257 9.39 -0.36 -21.09
C ASN A 257 8.48 -0.48 -19.86
N LYS A 258 8.92 -1.25 -18.86
CA LYS A 258 8.11 -1.66 -17.71
C LYS A 258 8.97 -1.79 -16.47
N ILE A 259 8.34 -1.69 -15.31
CA ILE A 259 8.87 -2.08 -14.01
C ILE A 259 7.93 -3.14 -13.43
N SER A 260 8.44 -4.21 -12.83
CA SER A 260 7.61 -5.23 -12.18
C SER A 260 8.19 -5.74 -10.88
N ALA A 261 7.32 -6.19 -9.98
CA ALA A 261 7.69 -6.92 -8.78
C ALA A 261 6.84 -8.18 -8.63
N TYR A 262 7.39 -9.19 -7.97
CA TYR A 262 6.64 -10.32 -7.43
C TYR A 262 6.51 -10.13 -5.92
N VAL A 263 5.28 -9.98 -5.43
CA VAL A 263 4.99 -9.64 -4.04
C VAL A 263 4.05 -10.69 -3.44
N SER A 264 4.18 -11.00 -2.15
CA SER A 264 3.18 -11.82 -1.44
C SER A 264 1.84 -11.07 -1.37
N ASP A 265 0.70 -11.75 -1.59
CA ASP A 265 -0.63 -11.16 -1.38
C ASP A 265 -0.92 -10.79 0.09
N GLU A 266 -0.12 -11.28 1.03
CA GLU A 266 -0.14 -10.85 2.44
C GLU A 266 0.63 -9.55 2.69
N SER A 267 1.52 -9.12 1.78
CA SER A 267 2.31 -7.89 1.95
C SER A 267 1.56 -6.68 1.40
N THR A 268 0.60 -6.17 2.18
CA THR A 268 -0.15 -4.95 1.84
C THR A 268 0.79 -3.76 1.61
N ASN A 269 1.82 -3.61 2.43
CA ASN A 269 2.80 -2.54 2.32
C ASN A 269 3.63 -2.63 1.04
N GLY A 270 4.03 -3.84 0.61
CA GLY A 270 4.78 -4.04 -0.63
C GLY A 270 3.93 -3.75 -1.87
N VAL A 271 2.66 -4.15 -1.86
CA VAL A 271 1.70 -3.83 -2.93
C VAL A 271 1.43 -2.33 -3.00
N ASP A 272 1.17 -1.70 -1.85
CA ASP A 272 0.91 -0.27 -1.75
C ASP A 272 2.11 0.55 -2.25
N MET A 273 3.31 0.26 -1.75
CA MET A 273 4.53 0.96 -2.12
C MET A 273 4.83 0.87 -3.63
N PHE A 274 4.64 -0.32 -4.23
CA PHE A 274 4.78 -0.46 -5.68
C PHE A 274 3.70 0.34 -6.41
N ASN A 275 2.47 0.31 -5.93
CA ASN A 275 1.39 1.10 -6.54
C ASN A 275 1.65 2.60 -6.45
N ARG A 276 2.17 3.12 -5.33
CA ARG A 276 2.55 4.54 -5.16
C ARG A 276 3.52 5.02 -6.25
N LEU A 277 4.38 4.16 -6.79
CA LEU A 277 5.30 4.52 -7.87
C LEU A 277 4.59 4.89 -9.19
N PHE A 278 3.43 4.31 -9.49
CA PHE A 278 2.77 4.42 -10.79
C PHE A 278 1.38 5.04 -10.70
N ASN A 279 0.70 4.79 -9.59
CA ASN A 279 -0.60 5.33 -9.30
C ASN A 279 -0.40 6.66 -8.60
N GLY A 280 -0.65 7.73 -9.35
CA GLY A 280 -1.38 8.81 -8.73
C GLY A 280 -2.82 8.38 -8.57
N ASN A 281 -3.40 8.50 -7.38
CA ASN A 281 -4.86 8.50 -7.35
C ASN A 281 -5.21 9.80 -8.10
N ALA A 282 -5.72 9.73 -9.33
CA ALA A 282 -5.83 10.90 -10.22
C ALA A 282 -6.58 12.08 -9.57
N VAL A 283 -7.41 11.78 -8.57
CA VAL A 283 -8.07 12.75 -7.69
C VAL A 283 -7.16 13.19 -6.53
N VAL A 284 -6.55 12.28 -5.77
CA VAL A 284 -5.71 12.62 -4.59
C VAL A 284 -4.49 13.43 -4.99
N ASP A 285 -3.70 12.97 -5.97
CA ASP A 285 -2.51 13.69 -6.44
C ASP A 285 -2.88 15.10 -6.91
N ARG A 286 -3.92 15.19 -7.75
CA ARG A 286 -4.34 16.47 -8.32
C ARG A 286 -4.89 17.44 -7.28
N THR A 287 -5.74 16.95 -6.37
CA THR A 287 -6.30 17.80 -5.30
C THR A 287 -5.25 18.19 -4.28
N HIS A 288 -4.24 17.36 -4.03
CA HIS A 288 -3.08 17.75 -3.24
C HIS A 288 -2.25 18.81 -3.96
N ASP A 289 -1.82 18.57 -5.20
CA ASP A 289 -0.96 19.49 -5.95
C ASP A 289 -1.60 20.88 -6.12
N GLU A 290 -2.92 20.96 -6.29
CA GLU A 290 -3.63 22.22 -6.53
C GLU A 290 -4.24 22.87 -5.29
N LEU A 291 -4.70 22.07 -4.32
CA LEU A 291 -5.46 22.55 -3.16
C LEU A 291 -4.85 22.13 -1.81
N GLN A 292 -3.72 21.42 -1.82
CA GLN A 292 -3.03 20.92 -0.63
C GLN A 292 -3.92 20.03 0.25
N TRP A 293 -4.87 19.30 -0.36
CA TRP A 293 -5.68 18.32 0.34
C TRP A 293 -4.80 17.20 0.90
N LYS A 294 -5.00 16.88 2.18
CA LYS A 294 -4.18 15.94 2.97
C LYS A 294 -4.97 14.64 3.19
N MET A 295 -5.15 13.85 2.12
CA MET A 295 -5.88 12.56 2.13
C MET A 295 -4.95 11.35 2.10
N SER A 296 -5.36 10.22 2.66
CA SER A 296 -4.62 8.95 2.58
C SER A 296 -4.94 8.19 1.29
N PHE A 297 -3.97 7.45 0.75
CA PHE A 297 -4.23 6.48 -0.32
C PHE A 297 -5.17 5.34 0.13
N HIS A 298 -5.28 5.11 1.44
CA HIS A 298 -6.15 4.10 2.04
C HIS A 298 -7.58 4.58 2.29
N ASP A 299 -7.86 5.87 2.15
CA ASP A 299 -9.19 6.44 2.45
C ASP A 299 -10.26 5.85 1.54
N TYR A 300 -10.03 5.81 0.23
CA TYR A 300 -11.02 5.28 -0.71
C TYR A 300 -11.40 3.83 -0.42
N GLN A 301 -10.42 2.97 -0.12
CA GLN A 301 -10.71 1.58 0.23
C GLN A 301 -11.43 1.48 1.58
N SER A 302 -11.04 2.30 2.56
CA SER A 302 -11.71 2.37 3.86
C SER A 302 -13.16 2.84 3.74
N TYR A 303 -13.45 3.77 2.83
CA TYR A 303 -14.81 4.21 2.52
C TYR A 303 -15.63 3.09 1.89
N LEU A 304 -15.07 2.37 0.92
CA LEU A 304 -15.76 1.23 0.28
C LEU A 304 -16.03 0.08 1.25
N ASP A 305 -15.07 -0.24 2.11
CA ASP A 305 -15.18 -1.31 3.10
C ASP A 305 -16.09 -0.93 4.28
N GLY A 306 -16.03 0.33 4.69
CA GLY A 306 -16.75 0.87 5.84
C GLY A 306 -18.22 1.12 5.53
N TYR A 307 -18.49 1.97 4.53
CA TYR A 307 -19.85 2.35 4.14
C TYR A 307 -20.49 1.27 3.25
N GLY A 308 -19.69 0.60 2.43
CA GLY A 308 -20.18 -0.31 1.40
C GLY A 308 -20.50 0.41 0.09
N ARG A 309 -20.39 -0.32 -1.02
CA ARG A 309 -20.60 0.20 -2.39
C ARG A 309 -21.99 0.79 -2.67
N ASN A 310 -22.97 0.47 -1.82
CA ASN A 310 -24.33 1.00 -1.94
C ASN A 310 -24.49 2.37 -1.25
N HIS A 311 -23.65 2.65 -0.24
CA HIS A 311 -23.77 3.82 0.61
C HIS A 311 -22.69 4.87 0.34
N PHE A 312 -21.53 4.48 -0.21
CA PHE A 312 -20.52 5.44 -0.66
C PHE A 312 -20.49 5.58 -2.18
N LYS A 313 -20.40 6.83 -2.66
CA LYS A 313 -20.31 7.17 -4.07
C LYS A 313 -19.21 8.21 -4.27
N LEU A 314 -18.31 7.92 -5.21
CA LEU A 314 -17.35 8.88 -5.76
C LEU A 314 -17.69 9.04 -7.24
N LEU A 315 -18.07 10.25 -7.66
CA LEU A 315 -18.27 10.59 -9.05
C LEU A 315 -17.04 11.35 -9.55
N VAL A 316 -16.46 10.90 -10.66
CA VAL A 316 -15.29 11.53 -11.29
C VAL A 316 -15.60 11.80 -12.76
N ALA A 317 -15.41 13.05 -13.18
CA ALA A 317 -15.35 13.39 -14.59
C ALA A 317 -13.91 13.25 -15.07
N VAL A 318 -13.69 12.46 -16.12
CA VAL A 318 -12.36 12.24 -16.71
C VAL A 318 -12.33 12.89 -18.09
N ASP A 319 -11.29 13.69 -18.34
CA ASP A 319 -11.02 14.24 -19.66
C ASP A 319 -10.57 13.11 -20.61
N LYS A 320 -11.31 12.90 -21.70
CA LYS A 320 -11.06 11.78 -22.64
C LYS A 320 -9.78 11.92 -23.46
N VAL A 321 -9.21 13.12 -23.55
CA VAL A 321 -7.98 13.39 -24.29
C VAL A 321 -6.77 13.16 -23.41
N THR A 322 -6.82 13.64 -22.16
CA THR A 322 -5.68 13.56 -21.23
C THR A 322 -5.74 12.37 -20.27
N ASP A 323 -6.88 11.69 -20.18
CA ASP A 323 -7.20 10.62 -19.22
C ASP A 323 -7.06 11.05 -17.74
N LYS A 324 -7.12 12.37 -17.48
CA LYS A 324 -6.98 12.94 -16.14
C LYS A 324 -8.33 13.33 -15.55
N ALA A 325 -8.44 13.26 -14.22
CA ALA A 325 -9.61 13.75 -13.50
C ALA A 325 -9.79 15.27 -13.72
N ALA A 326 -10.93 15.66 -14.29
CA ALA A 326 -11.34 17.04 -14.53
C ALA A 326 -12.19 17.61 -13.38
N ALA A 327 -12.98 16.76 -12.72
CA ALA A 327 -13.79 17.12 -11.56
C ALA A 327 -14.12 15.88 -10.73
N CYS A 328 -14.37 16.04 -9.43
CA CYS A 328 -14.89 14.99 -8.57
C CYS A 328 -15.84 15.52 -7.50
N ILE A 329 -16.61 14.60 -6.92
CA ILE A 329 -17.43 14.80 -5.72
C ILE A 329 -17.68 13.43 -5.09
N CYS A 330 -17.71 13.35 -3.76
CA CYS A 330 -18.14 12.15 -3.06
C CYS A 330 -19.34 12.41 -2.15
N GLY A 331 -20.06 11.35 -1.85
CA GLY A 331 -21.05 11.34 -0.78
C GLY A 331 -21.20 9.99 -0.13
N ALA A 332 -21.53 10.01 1.16
CA ALA A 332 -21.69 8.83 1.99
C ALA A 332 -23.04 8.87 2.72
N ASP A 333 -23.76 7.75 2.69
CA ASP A 333 -25.07 7.59 3.30
C ASP A 333 -24.96 6.91 4.67
N PHE A 334 -25.49 7.58 5.70
CA PHE A 334 -25.62 7.09 7.07
C PHE A 334 -27.08 6.77 7.34
N PRO A 335 -27.50 5.51 7.13
CA PRO A 335 -28.89 5.13 7.31
C PRO A 335 -29.29 5.18 8.78
N SER A 336 -30.57 5.47 9.03
CA SER A 336 -31.16 5.29 10.35
C SER A 336 -31.25 3.79 10.68
N ILE A 337 -30.64 3.35 11.79
CA ILE A 337 -30.60 1.93 12.18
C ILE A 337 -31.70 1.62 13.21
N ASP A 338 -32.04 2.58 14.08
CA ASP A 338 -32.94 2.41 15.23
C ASP A 338 -33.78 3.67 15.56
N GLY A 339 -33.93 4.58 14.60
CA GLY A 339 -34.44 5.93 14.86
C GLY A 339 -33.34 6.98 15.01
N SER A 340 -32.07 6.56 14.96
CA SER A 340 -30.92 7.44 14.78
C SER A 340 -31.08 8.43 13.62
N PRO A 341 -30.42 9.60 13.67
CA PRO A 341 -30.49 10.55 12.55
C PRO A 341 -29.92 9.93 11.27
N GLN A 342 -30.67 10.08 10.17
CA GLN A 342 -30.20 9.75 8.84
C GLN A 342 -29.48 10.96 8.24
N VAL A 343 -28.23 10.77 7.81
CA VAL A 343 -27.42 11.84 7.20
C VAL A 343 -26.81 11.35 5.88
N PHE A 344 -26.84 12.20 4.86
CA PHE A 344 -26.06 11.98 3.63
C PHE A 344 -24.99 13.07 3.53
N THR A 345 -23.73 12.70 3.68
CA THR A 345 -22.61 13.66 3.66
C THR A 345 -22.16 13.91 2.23
N ILE A 346 -21.68 15.11 1.96
CA ILE A 346 -21.15 15.53 0.67
C ILE A 346 -19.80 16.22 0.91
N GLY A 347 -18.79 15.80 0.14
CA GLY A 347 -17.46 16.39 0.17
C GLY A 347 -16.65 16.06 -1.07
N MET A 348 -15.34 16.26 -0.99
CA MET A 348 -14.40 16.17 -2.12
C MET A 348 -14.88 16.87 -3.40
N TYR A 349 -15.58 18.00 -3.25
CA TYR A 349 -16.10 18.77 -4.38
C TYR A 349 -14.96 19.54 -5.04
N TYR A 350 -14.53 19.08 -6.21
CA TYR A 350 -13.41 19.67 -6.93
C TYR A 350 -13.70 19.78 -8.43
N THR A 351 -13.21 20.85 -9.05
CA THR A 351 -13.18 21.03 -10.51
C THR A 351 -11.90 21.75 -10.88
N HIS A 352 -11.13 21.13 -11.78
CA HIS A 352 -9.88 21.67 -12.30
C HIS A 352 -10.08 23.07 -12.88
N PRO A 353 -9.15 24.02 -12.64
CA PRO A 353 -9.23 25.39 -13.16
C PRO A 353 -9.70 25.50 -14.61
N ASP A 354 -9.11 24.69 -15.50
CA ASP A 354 -9.42 24.71 -16.94
C ASP A 354 -10.86 24.30 -17.28
N HIS A 355 -11.53 23.57 -16.38
CA HIS A 355 -12.88 23.05 -16.59
C HIS A 355 -13.96 23.75 -15.73
N ARG A 356 -13.60 24.74 -14.89
CA ARG A 356 -14.55 25.38 -13.95
C ARG A 356 -15.73 26.05 -14.65
N SER A 357 -15.51 26.61 -15.84
CA SER A 357 -16.56 27.28 -16.63
C SER A 357 -17.45 26.33 -17.43
N GLU A 358 -17.14 25.03 -17.49
CA GLU A 358 -17.89 24.05 -18.29
C GLU A 358 -19.13 23.49 -17.55
N GLY A 359 -19.29 23.83 -16.27
CA GLY A 359 -20.39 23.36 -15.43
C GLY A 359 -20.27 21.90 -14.99
N LEU A 360 -19.09 21.27 -15.11
CA LEU A 360 -18.86 19.88 -14.70
C LEU A 360 -19.16 19.66 -13.22
N GLY A 361 -18.57 20.46 -12.33
CA GLY A 361 -18.81 20.33 -10.89
C GLY A 361 -20.30 20.42 -10.53
N ARG A 362 -21.02 21.37 -11.14
CA ARG A 362 -22.47 21.50 -10.95
C ARG A 362 -23.23 20.23 -11.36
N LYS A 363 -22.91 19.65 -12.52
CA LYS A 363 -23.54 18.41 -12.99
C LYS A 363 -23.25 17.25 -12.04
N LEU A 364 -22.02 17.12 -11.55
CA LEU A 364 -21.66 16.08 -10.58
C LEU A 364 -22.41 16.27 -9.25
N PHE A 365 -22.53 17.50 -8.76
CA PHE A 365 -23.31 17.83 -7.56
C PHE A 365 -24.79 17.47 -7.71
N GLU A 366 -25.42 17.87 -8.81
CA GLU A 366 -26.81 17.54 -9.13
C GLU A 366 -26.99 16.01 -9.21
N GLN A 367 -26.07 15.30 -9.86
CA GLN A 367 -26.11 13.83 -9.93
C GLN A 367 -25.99 13.17 -8.56
N LEU A 368 -25.05 13.62 -7.72
CA LEU A 368 -24.85 13.04 -6.40
C LEU A 368 -26.08 13.27 -5.49
N THR A 369 -26.59 14.50 -5.46
CA THR A 369 -27.71 14.90 -4.58
C THR A 369 -29.02 14.20 -4.92
N ILE A 370 -29.27 13.85 -6.20
CA ILE A 370 -30.39 12.97 -6.59
C ILE A 370 -30.34 11.64 -5.83
N THR A 371 -29.14 11.14 -5.53
CA THR A 371 -28.98 9.86 -4.87
C THR A 371 -29.20 9.89 -3.35
N ALA A 372 -29.21 11.08 -2.74
CA ALA A 372 -29.46 11.29 -1.32
C ALA A 372 -30.94 11.07 -0.94
N LYS A 373 -31.85 11.04 -1.92
CA LYS A 373 -33.30 10.84 -1.74
C LYS A 373 -33.86 11.79 -0.66
N GLU A 374 -34.48 11.24 0.38
CA GLU A 374 -35.08 11.97 1.49
C GLU A 374 -34.14 12.19 2.68
N SER A 375 -32.83 11.94 2.52
CA SER A 375 -31.88 12.11 3.61
C SER A 375 -31.71 13.58 3.98
N ASN A 376 -31.35 13.84 5.24
CA ASN A 376 -30.82 15.13 5.64
C ASN A 376 -29.39 15.24 5.08
N MET A 377 -29.16 16.13 4.12
CA MET A 377 -27.83 16.25 3.51
C MET A 377 -26.95 17.18 4.34
N PHE A 378 -25.65 16.86 4.45
CA PHE A 378 -24.66 17.61 5.20
C PHE A 378 -23.43 17.92 4.35
N LEU A 379 -22.84 19.10 4.54
CA LEU A 379 -21.50 19.42 4.04
C LEU A 379 -20.78 20.45 4.92
N ASN A 380 -19.44 20.41 4.87
CA ASN A 380 -18.58 21.51 5.29
C ASN A 380 -18.39 22.44 4.09
N ALA A 381 -18.90 23.67 4.17
CA ALA A 381 -18.83 24.61 3.06
C ALA A 381 -17.55 25.45 3.12
N ALA A 382 -16.87 25.58 1.98
CA ALA A 382 -15.94 26.70 1.81
C ALA A 382 -16.69 28.02 2.07
N PRO A 383 -16.10 29.00 2.81
CA PRO A 383 -16.78 30.23 3.22
C PRO A 383 -17.50 30.98 2.10
N ASP A 384 -16.85 31.09 0.95
CA ASP A 384 -17.34 31.80 -0.23
C ASP A 384 -18.51 31.06 -0.92
N MET A 385 -18.68 29.78 -0.65
CA MET A 385 -19.72 28.92 -1.22
C MET A 385 -20.91 28.70 -0.30
N ALA A 386 -20.79 28.95 1.01
CA ALA A 386 -21.82 28.66 2.00
C ALA A 386 -23.18 29.28 1.66
N GLN A 387 -23.20 30.59 1.35
CA GLN A 387 -24.44 31.30 0.99
C GLN A 387 -25.07 30.74 -0.28
N LYS A 388 -24.25 30.35 -1.27
CA LYS A 388 -24.73 29.78 -2.53
C LYS A 388 -25.38 28.42 -2.32
N TYR A 389 -24.84 27.58 -1.45
CA TYR A 389 -25.46 26.30 -1.10
C TYR A 389 -26.79 26.50 -0.36
N ALA A 390 -26.87 27.47 0.55
CA ALA A 390 -28.10 27.81 1.26
C ALA A 390 -29.21 28.24 0.28
N GLU A 391 -28.92 29.21 -0.60
CA GLU A 391 -29.92 29.77 -1.51
C GLU A 391 -30.34 28.84 -2.65
N ARG A 392 -29.41 28.03 -3.18
CA ARG A 392 -29.63 27.28 -4.43
C ARG A 392 -29.81 25.79 -4.24
N SER A 393 -29.38 25.27 -3.10
CA SER A 393 -29.33 23.82 -2.84
C SER A 393 -29.99 23.43 -1.52
N GLY A 394 -30.60 24.39 -0.82
CA GLY A 394 -31.39 24.15 0.38
C GLY A 394 -30.56 23.88 1.64
N PHE A 395 -29.24 24.08 1.61
CA PHE A 395 -28.34 23.91 2.77
C PHE A 395 -28.44 25.13 3.72
N ASP A 396 -29.65 25.43 4.20
CA ASP A 396 -29.98 26.65 4.93
C ASP A 396 -29.99 26.46 6.46
N LYS A 397 -29.67 25.26 6.95
CA LYS A 397 -29.58 24.94 8.38
C LYS A 397 -28.13 24.94 8.83
N PHE A 398 -27.68 26.09 9.32
CA PHE A 398 -26.32 26.28 9.82
C PHE A 398 -26.16 25.64 11.20
N ALA A 399 -25.13 24.83 11.37
CA ALA A 399 -24.78 24.26 12.66
C ALA A 399 -24.20 25.35 13.58
N PRO A 400 -24.27 25.18 14.92
CA PRO A 400 -23.86 26.22 15.88
C PRO A 400 -22.35 26.48 15.92
N TRP A 401 -21.55 25.60 15.32
CA TRP A 401 -20.11 25.76 15.25
C TRP A 401 -19.55 25.46 13.85
N GLU A 402 -18.53 26.22 13.47
CA GLU A 402 -17.76 26.07 12.25
C GLU A 402 -16.55 25.17 12.46
N LEU A 403 -16.11 24.50 11.40
CA LEU A 403 -14.92 23.67 11.39
C LEU A 403 -13.68 24.53 11.09
N LYS A 404 -12.76 24.65 12.04
CA LYS A 404 -11.48 25.33 11.87
C LYS A 404 -10.38 24.32 11.54
N VAL A 405 -9.66 24.57 10.44
CA VAL A 405 -8.47 23.79 10.03
C VAL A 405 -7.23 24.51 10.54
N MET A 406 -6.47 23.85 11.41
CA MET A 406 -5.23 24.37 11.99
C MET A 406 -4.05 23.47 11.62
N VAL A 407 -2.94 24.10 11.25
CA VAL A 407 -1.73 23.42 10.78
C VAL A 407 -0.50 23.97 11.49
N ALA A 408 0.39 23.08 11.89
CA ALA A 408 1.69 23.41 12.45
C ALA A 408 2.78 22.65 11.69
N GLN A 409 3.93 23.28 11.49
CA GLN A 409 5.11 22.57 10.99
C GLN A 409 5.54 21.52 12.02
N ALA A 410 5.77 20.28 11.59
CA ALA A 410 5.99 19.20 12.56
C ALA A 410 7.27 19.42 13.39
N LYS A 411 8.30 20.04 12.80
CA LYS A 411 9.53 20.46 13.49
C LYS A 411 9.33 21.43 14.66
N ASP A 412 8.22 22.18 14.66
CA ASP A 412 7.88 23.15 15.70
C ASP A 412 7.02 22.53 16.82
N CYS A 413 6.59 21.27 16.65
CA CYS A 413 5.79 20.53 17.61
C CYS A 413 6.69 19.94 18.71
N ASP A 414 6.39 20.27 19.96
CA ASP A 414 7.03 19.70 21.15
C ASP A 414 5.98 19.01 22.02
N LEU A 415 6.01 17.67 21.99
CA LEU A 415 5.06 16.85 22.74
C LEU A 415 5.22 16.99 24.26
N THR A 416 6.36 17.48 24.76
CA THR A 416 6.56 17.71 26.20
C THR A 416 5.71 18.86 26.74
N ARG A 417 5.20 19.73 25.87
CA ARG A 417 4.27 20.81 26.21
C ARG A 417 2.84 20.31 26.42
N LEU A 418 2.55 19.09 26.02
CA LEU A 418 1.30 18.40 26.30
C LEU A 418 1.41 17.66 27.64
N GLU A 419 0.43 17.91 28.51
CA GLU A 419 0.32 17.22 29.79
C GLU A 419 -0.14 15.78 29.57
N SER A 420 0.51 14.84 30.23
CA SER A 420 0.07 13.45 30.30
C SER A 420 -0.15 13.08 31.74
N ASP A 421 -1.37 12.67 32.07
CA ASP A 421 -1.74 12.30 33.43
C ASP A 421 -1.73 10.77 33.56
N PRO A 422 -0.79 10.20 34.35
CA PRO A 422 -0.64 8.75 34.48
C PRO A 422 -1.82 8.07 35.19
N LYS A 423 -2.78 8.83 35.75
CA LYS A 423 -3.98 8.26 36.38
C LYS A 423 -4.97 7.68 35.36
N PHE A 424 -4.90 8.12 34.11
CA PHE A 424 -5.81 7.64 33.07
C PHE A 424 -5.31 6.30 32.52
N ASN A 425 -6.23 5.36 32.39
CA ASN A 425 -5.93 4.08 31.76
C ASN A 425 -5.99 4.25 30.23
N ILE A 426 -4.82 4.34 29.60
CA ILE A 426 -4.69 4.46 28.15
C ILE A 426 -4.33 3.10 27.56
N VAL A 427 -5.13 2.64 26.59
CA VAL A 427 -5.00 1.32 25.98
C VAL A 427 -4.86 1.40 24.46
N ASP A 428 -4.32 0.34 23.87
CA ASP A 428 -4.22 0.17 22.42
C ASP A 428 -5.51 -0.43 21.82
N PHE A 429 -5.63 -0.38 20.49
CA PHE A 429 -6.78 -0.91 19.76
C PHE A 429 -7.15 -2.37 20.10
N ASN A 430 -6.15 -3.22 20.34
CA ASN A 430 -6.39 -4.63 20.67
C ASN A 430 -6.92 -4.85 22.10
N HIS A 431 -6.91 -3.82 22.93
CA HIS A 431 -7.31 -3.87 24.34
C HIS A 431 -8.56 -3.05 24.64
N VAL A 432 -9.03 -2.20 23.72
CA VAL A 432 -10.30 -1.47 23.87
C VAL A 432 -11.49 -2.37 23.50
N ASN A 433 -12.57 -2.30 24.30
CA ASN A 433 -13.83 -2.91 23.91
C ASN A 433 -14.45 -2.09 22.77
N PHE A 434 -14.49 -2.67 21.57
CA PHE A 434 -14.96 -1.98 20.37
C PHE A 434 -16.45 -1.59 20.44
N GLU A 435 -17.31 -2.36 21.12
CA GLU A 435 -18.73 -2.03 21.27
C GLU A 435 -18.89 -0.73 22.08
N LYS A 436 -18.09 -0.56 23.13
CA LYS A 436 -18.08 0.66 23.95
C LYS A 436 -17.46 1.86 23.24
N LEU A 437 -16.46 1.61 22.39
CA LEU A 437 -15.91 2.65 21.50
C LEU A 437 -16.98 3.13 20.50
N ASP A 438 -17.71 2.21 19.90
CA ASP A 438 -18.78 2.53 18.95
C ASP A 438 -19.94 3.30 19.62
N GLU A 439 -20.30 2.94 20.86
CA GLU A 439 -21.29 3.69 21.65
C GLU A 439 -20.80 5.12 21.94
N TYR A 440 -19.55 5.28 22.38
CA TYR A 440 -18.95 6.59 22.64
C TYR A 440 -18.91 7.46 21.38
N ASP A 441 -18.44 6.90 20.27
CA ASP A 441 -18.40 7.56 18.95
C ASP A 441 -19.80 7.99 18.49
N THR A 442 -20.77 7.08 18.54
CA THR A 442 -22.16 7.34 18.18
C THR A 442 -22.73 8.51 18.98
N ASN A 443 -22.46 8.58 20.29
CA ASN A 443 -22.91 9.67 21.14
C ASN A 443 -22.29 11.03 20.75
N VAL A 444 -20.98 11.07 20.46
CA VAL A 444 -20.31 12.29 19.99
C VAL A 444 -20.81 12.72 18.59
N CYS A 445 -21.11 11.76 17.72
CA CYS A 445 -21.65 11.99 16.38
C CYS A 445 -23.17 12.27 16.35
N GLY A 446 -23.77 12.61 17.49
CA GLY A 446 -25.17 13.02 17.56
C GLY A 446 -26.17 11.88 17.31
N GLY A 447 -25.78 10.65 17.61
CA GLY A 447 -26.56 9.43 17.42
C GLY A 447 -26.37 8.77 16.05
N VAL A 448 -25.55 9.30 15.16
CA VAL A 448 -25.35 8.70 13.84
C VAL A 448 -24.36 7.53 13.92
N HIS A 449 -24.72 6.39 13.35
CA HIS A 449 -23.92 5.17 13.41
C HIS A 449 -22.92 5.04 12.25
N ARG A 450 -21.66 4.73 12.57
CA ARG A 450 -20.56 4.48 11.61
C ARG A 450 -19.67 3.30 11.96
N THR A 451 -20.09 2.40 12.84
CA THR A 451 -19.31 1.27 13.38
C THR A 451 -18.32 0.64 12.40
N LYS A 452 -18.78 0.25 11.21
CA LYS A 452 -17.93 -0.41 10.20
C LYS A 452 -16.87 0.53 9.63
N PHE A 453 -17.26 1.76 9.31
CA PHE A 453 -16.35 2.79 8.83
C PHE A 453 -15.33 3.14 9.90
N LEU A 454 -15.76 3.45 11.13
CA LEU A 454 -14.87 3.75 12.25
C LEU A 454 -13.83 2.65 12.45
N LYS A 455 -14.26 1.38 12.46
CA LYS A 455 -13.35 0.23 12.60
C LYS A 455 -12.30 0.21 11.49
N LYS A 456 -12.73 0.33 10.23
CA LYS A 456 -11.83 0.29 9.07
C LYS A 456 -10.85 1.45 9.10
N PHE A 457 -11.35 2.64 9.40
CA PHE A 457 -10.59 3.87 9.44
C PHE A 457 -9.52 3.89 10.53
N LEU A 458 -9.80 3.33 11.71
CA LEU A 458 -8.83 3.20 12.81
C LEU A 458 -7.79 2.08 12.58
N THR A 459 -8.03 1.16 11.64
CA THR A 459 -7.15 0.02 11.35
C THR A 459 -6.45 0.11 9.99
N GLN A 460 -6.55 1.25 9.31
CA GLN A 460 -5.84 1.45 8.06
C GLN A 460 -4.32 1.48 8.30
N PRO A 461 -3.49 1.10 7.31
CA PRO A 461 -2.05 1.28 7.41
C PRO A 461 -1.71 2.75 7.74
N GLU A 462 -0.65 2.94 8.51
CA GLU A 462 -0.19 4.27 8.94
C GLU A 462 -1.20 5.07 9.79
N SER A 463 -2.12 4.38 10.46
CA SER A 463 -3.00 4.92 11.49
C SER A 463 -2.47 4.56 12.88
N TYR A 464 -2.36 5.55 13.75
CA TYR A 464 -1.87 5.43 15.12
C TYR A 464 -2.96 5.92 16.06
N ASN A 465 -3.33 5.11 17.06
CA ASN A 465 -4.42 5.46 17.96
C ASN A 465 -4.19 4.99 19.39
N LYS A 466 -4.80 5.74 20.31
CA LYS A 466 -4.89 5.45 21.74
C LYS A 466 -6.31 5.70 22.22
N PHE A 467 -6.72 4.96 23.24
CA PHE A 467 -8.06 5.00 23.81
C PHE A 467 -7.96 5.17 25.32
N ALA A 468 -8.73 6.08 25.90
CA ALA A 468 -8.83 6.27 27.35
C ALA A 468 -10.07 5.55 27.86
N ILE A 469 -9.90 4.74 28.91
CA ILE A 469 -10.99 4.00 29.55
C ILE A 469 -11.10 4.32 31.06
N ASP A 470 -12.32 4.29 31.57
CA ASP A 470 -12.61 4.42 33.00
C ASP A 470 -12.43 3.09 33.76
N ALA A 471 -12.70 3.10 35.08
CA ALA A 471 -12.59 1.90 35.92
C ALA A 471 -13.60 0.78 35.60
N ASN A 472 -14.61 1.06 34.77
CA ASN A 472 -15.62 0.12 34.31
C ASN A 472 -15.39 -0.28 32.84
N ASP A 473 -14.21 0.02 32.27
CA ASP A 473 -13.86 -0.15 30.86
C ASP A 473 -14.71 0.68 29.88
N ASN A 474 -15.38 1.76 30.31
CA ASN A 474 -16.08 2.66 29.40
C ASN A 474 -15.08 3.60 28.71
N VAL A 475 -15.27 3.80 27.40
CA VAL A 475 -14.44 4.76 26.64
C VAL A 475 -14.83 6.18 27.06
N ILE A 476 -13.83 6.97 27.45
CA ILE A 476 -13.95 8.37 27.88
C ILE A 476 -13.14 9.33 26.98
N GLY A 477 -12.61 8.79 25.88
CA GLY A 477 -11.90 9.52 24.84
C GLY A 477 -11.04 8.60 23.98
N PHE A 478 -10.73 9.06 22.76
CA PHE A 478 -9.75 8.41 21.89
C PHE A 478 -9.16 9.42 20.90
N CYS A 479 -7.93 9.16 20.46
CA CYS A 479 -7.25 10.00 19.48
C CYS A 479 -6.63 9.12 18.40
N ASN A 480 -6.90 9.45 17.14
CA ASN A 480 -6.30 8.83 15.97
C ASN A 480 -5.47 9.85 15.18
N ALA A 481 -4.25 9.47 14.81
CA ALA A 481 -3.37 10.23 13.91
C ALA A 481 -3.04 9.36 12.70
N ARG A 482 -2.99 9.97 11.52
CA ARG A 482 -2.73 9.27 10.26
C ARG A 482 -1.64 9.97 9.48
N ILE A 483 -0.76 9.19 8.88
CA ILE A 483 0.11 9.69 7.82
C ILE A 483 -0.70 9.68 6.54
N VAL A 484 -0.71 10.82 5.86
CA VAL A 484 -1.49 11.03 4.62
C VAL A 484 -0.57 11.46 3.49
N TYR A 485 -1.12 11.61 2.28
CA TYR A 485 -0.39 12.05 1.10
C TYR A 485 0.45 13.30 1.40
N GLY A 486 1.67 13.35 0.86
CA GLY A 486 2.65 14.39 1.17
C GLY A 486 3.35 14.18 2.52
N ASN A 487 3.15 13.04 3.19
CA ASN A 487 3.77 12.68 4.46
C ASN A 487 3.33 13.54 5.65
N HIS A 488 2.23 14.29 5.49
CA HIS A 488 1.64 15.09 6.57
C HIS A 488 0.98 14.17 7.60
N VAL A 489 0.83 14.68 8.83
CA VAL A 489 0.08 14.02 9.90
C VAL A 489 -1.27 14.71 10.04
N VAL A 490 -2.37 13.96 9.95
CA VAL A 490 -3.71 14.48 10.19
C VAL A 490 -4.32 13.75 11.38
N LEU A 491 -4.82 14.52 12.35
CA LEU A 491 -5.56 13.97 13.48
C LEU A 491 -7.05 13.87 13.16
N GLY A 492 -7.63 12.72 13.47
CA GLY A 492 -9.05 12.46 13.28
C GLY A 492 -9.36 10.96 13.24
N PRO A 493 -10.41 10.49 13.94
CA PRO A 493 -11.18 11.24 14.93
C PRO A 493 -10.38 11.47 16.22
N PHE A 494 -10.63 12.57 16.92
CA PHE A 494 -10.06 12.85 18.22
C PHE A 494 -11.12 13.45 19.16
N TYR A 495 -11.59 12.63 20.10
CA TYR A 495 -12.63 12.97 21.06
C TYR A 495 -12.19 12.71 22.50
N ALA A 496 -12.70 13.49 23.46
CA ALA A 496 -12.42 13.30 24.88
C ALA A 496 -13.45 13.99 25.78
N ASP A 497 -13.68 13.42 26.96
CA ASP A 497 -14.62 13.97 27.95
C ASP A 497 -14.05 15.14 28.77
N SER A 498 -12.73 15.34 28.73
CA SER A 498 -12.09 16.48 29.37
C SER A 498 -10.78 16.88 28.68
N PRO A 499 -10.34 18.14 28.82
CA PRO A 499 -9.04 18.60 28.30
C PRO A 499 -7.85 17.78 28.81
N THR A 500 -7.87 17.30 30.06
CA THR A 500 -6.77 16.48 30.60
C THR A 500 -6.69 15.11 29.94
N ILE A 501 -7.85 14.49 29.65
CA ILE A 501 -7.91 13.23 28.87
C ILE A 501 -7.40 13.50 27.45
N ALA A 502 -7.88 14.57 26.81
CA ALA A 502 -7.47 14.97 25.48
C ALA A 502 -5.96 15.17 25.37
N SER A 503 -5.36 15.93 26.30
CA SER A 503 -3.91 16.19 26.31
C SER A 503 -3.09 14.89 26.46
N THR A 504 -3.56 13.98 27.31
CA THR A 504 -2.92 12.67 27.52
C THR A 504 -2.98 11.82 26.25
N LEU A 505 -4.15 11.74 25.61
CA LEU A 505 -4.35 11.00 24.36
C LEU A 505 -3.55 11.62 23.21
N PHE A 506 -3.59 12.94 23.07
CA PHE A 506 -2.92 13.66 21.99
C PHE A 506 -1.41 13.39 22.00
N ARG A 507 -0.80 13.53 23.18
CA ARG A 507 0.62 13.23 23.38
C ARG A 507 0.94 11.77 23.07
N GLN A 508 0.25 10.83 23.70
CA GLN A 508 0.59 9.41 23.56
C GLN A 508 0.29 8.87 22.16
N THR A 509 -0.71 9.40 21.45
CA THR A 509 -0.95 9.04 20.05
C THR A 509 0.14 9.58 19.14
N LEU A 510 0.58 10.84 19.32
CA LEU A 510 1.66 11.40 18.51
C LEU A 510 3.03 10.79 18.80
N GLU A 511 3.27 10.31 20.02
CA GLU A 511 4.47 9.53 20.37
C GLU A 511 4.58 8.21 19.59
N LEU A 512 3.46 7.67 19.08
CA LEU A 512 3.46 6.51 18.19
C LEU A 512 3.86 6.84 16.75
N VAL A 513 3.76 8.11 16.33
CA VAL A 513 4.02 8.51 14.93
C VAL A 513 5.53 8.51 14.68
N PRO A 514 6.06 7.63 13.80
CA PRO A 514 7.48 7.56 13.54
C PRO A 514 8.01 8.87 12.98
N HIS A 515 9.13 9.35 13.53
CA HIS A 515 9.82 10.55 13.05
C HIS A 515 8.93 11.77 12.92
N LEU A 516 7.99 11.98 13.85
CA LEU A 516 7.02 13.08 13.81
C LEU A 516 7.65 14.42 13.39
N ASN A 517 8.77 14.82 14.00
CA ASN A 517 9.40 16.11 13.77
C ASN A 517 10.14 16.23 12.43
N GLU A 518 10.33 15.13 11.70
CA GLU A 518 10.90 15.11 10.34
C GLU A 518 9.81 15.18 9.26
N ARG A 519 8.53 15.09 9.67
CA ARG A 519 7.39 15.24 8.76
C ARG A 519 7.16 16.71 8.41
N PRO A 520 6.46 17.02 7.32
CA PRO A 520 6.21 18.41 6.95
C PRO A 520 5.35 19.11 8.02
N GLU A 521 4.16 18.57 8.29
CA GLU A 521 3.15 19.26 9.09
C GLU A 521 2.27 18.30 9.88
N VAL A 522 1.71 18.82 10.97
CA VAL A 522 0.60 18.24 11.72
C VAL A 522 -0.64 19.11 11.49
N MET A 523 -1.78 18.49 11.20
CA MET A 523 -3.05 19.16 10.96
C MET A 523 -4.16 18.61 11.87
N VAL A 524 -4.97 19.53 12.41
CA VAL A 524 -6.19 19.23 13.17
C VAL A 524 -7.38 19.96 12.54
N LEU A 525 -8.56 19.36 12.67
CA LEU A 525 -9.83 19.86 12.14
C LEU A 525 -10.82 19.99 13.29
N LEU A 526 -10.87 21.14 13.96
CA LEU A 526 -11.55 21.29 15.26
C LEU A 526 -12.72 22.27 15.21
N PRO A 527 -13.71 22.16 16.11
CA PRO A 527 -14.74 23.17 16.28
C PRO A 527 -14.13 24.53 16.67
N HIS A 528 -14.52 25.61 15.99
CA HIS A 528 -13.97 26.94 16.24
C HIS A 528 -14.21 27.47 17.68
N ASP A 529 -15.20 26.92 18.37
CA ASP A 529 -15.66 27.27 19.72
C ASP A 529 -15.10 26.35 20.82
N ASN A 530 -14.27 25.35 20.46
CA ASN A 530 -13.54 24.54 21.43
C ASN A 530 -12.18 25.19 21.75
N GLU A 531 -12.19 26.16 22.67
CA GLU A 531 -11.00 26.91 23.09
C GLU A 531 -9.88 26.00 23.63
N GLU A 532 -10.24 24.91 24.31
CA GLU A 532 -9.28 23.93 24.86
C GLU A 532 -8.55 23.17 23.75
N ALA A 533 -9.24 22.80 22.67
CA ALA A 533 -8.62 22.16 21.51
C ALA A 533 -7.68 23.12 20.77
N VAL A 534 -8.10 24.38 20.61
CA VAL A 534 -7.29 25.45 20.01
C VAL A 534 -6.02 25.69 20.83
N ASP A 535 -6.16 25.91 22.14
CA ASP A 535 -5.04 26.19 23.04
C ASP A 535 -4.07 25.01 23.08
N MET A 536 -4.57 23.77 23.16
CA MET A 536 -3.73 22.58 23.20
C MET A 536 -2.88 22.41 21.94
N PHE A 537 -3.47 22.60 20.75
CA PHE A 537 -2.73 22.52 19.50
C PHE A 537 -1.71 23.67 19.37
N SER A 538 -2.10 24.88 19.75
CA SER A 538 -1.19 26.03 19.80
C SER A 538 -0.05 25.83 20.79
N LYS A 539 -0.31 25.29 21.98
CA LYS A 539 0.69 25.01 23.02
C LYS A 539 1.74 24.01 22.53
N MET A 540 1.32 22.94 21.85
CA MET A 540 2.24 21.97 21.24
C MET A 540 3.22 22.65 20.27
N ALA A 541 2.73 23.57 19.45
CA ALA A 541 3.48 24.26 18.40
C ALA A 541 4.12 25.60 18.83
N ASP A 542 4.18 25.94 20.13
CA ASP A 542 4.69 27.24 20.61
C ASP A 542 3.95 28.46 20.05
N GLY A 543 2.66 28.31 19.75
CA GLY A 543 1.86 29.31 19.06
C GLY A 543 2.14 29.45 17.55
N LYS A 544 3.07 28.66 16.98
CA LYS A 544 3.39 28.67 15.54
C LYS A 544 2.38 27.83 14.75
N VAL A 545 1.14 28.32 14.71
CA VAL A 545 0.03 27.66 14.04
C VAL A 545 -0.53 28.57 12.95
N GLU A 546 -0.81 27.99 11.80
CA GLU A 546 -1.55 28.61 10.71
C GLU A 546 -3.01 28.14 10.74
N ILE A 547 -3.93 29.05 10.44
CA ILE A 547 -5.35 28.73 10.22
C ILE A 547 -5.59 28.76 8.71
N GLU A 548 -5.74 27.59 8.10
CA GLU A 548 -5.94 27.49 6.65
C GLU A 548 -7.37 27.90 6.26
N MET A 549 -8.38 27.49 7.05
CA MET A 549 -9.79 27.72 6.73
C MET A 549 -10.69 27.62 7.95
N SER A 550 -11.83 28.32 7.92
CA SER A 550 -12.99 28.05 8.78
C SER A 550 -14.16 27.69 7.88
N MET A 551 -14.83 26.56 8.06
CA MET A 551 -15.90 26.08 7.19
C MET A 551 -17.23 26.02 7.94
N PRO A 552 -18.25 26.80 7.52
CA PRO A 552 -19.61 26.63 7.99
C PRO A 552 -20.12 25.23 7.70
N ARG A 553 -20.82 24.66 8.67
CA ARG A 553 -21.41 23.33 8.59
C ARG A 553 -22.89 23.46 8.27
N LEU A 554 -23.33 22.90 7.15
CA LEU A 554 -24.66 23.16 6.62
C LEU A 554 -25.46 21.87 6.47
N PHE A 555 -26.76 21.94 6.78
CA PHE A 555 -27.73 20.87 6.57
C PHE A 555 -28.92 21.32 5.73
N THR A 556 -29.63 20.37 5.11
CA THR A 556 -30.82 20.67 4.31
C THR A 556 -32.15 20.56 5.04
N LYS A 557 -32.27 19.71 6.06
CA LYS A 557 -33.53 19.48 6.78
C LYS A 557 -33.47 20.00 8.21
N HIS A 558 -32.50 19.53 8.99
CA HIS A 558 -32.31 19.93 10.39
C HIS A 558 -30.84 19.78 10.79
N VAL A 559 -30.42 20.45 11.87
CA VAL A 559 -29.05 20.30 12.39
C VAL A 559 -28.96 19.01 13.19
N VAL A 560 -27.98 18.16 12.88
CA VAL A 560 -27.58 17.05 13.77
C VAL A 560 -26.56 17.58 14.76
N HIS A 561 -26.94 17.60 16.04
CA HIS A 561 -26.13 18.20 17.09
C HIS A 561 -24.97 17.30 17.50
N SER A 562 -23.79 17.90 17.62
CA SER A 562 -22.56 17.29 18.10
C SER A 562 -21.92 18.20 19.16
N PRO A 563 -21.44 17.65 20.29
CA PRO A 563 -20.92 18.46 21.39
C PRO A 563 -19.51 18.96 21.04
N SER A 564 -19.38 20.23 20.63
CA SER A 564 -18.08 20.83 20.24
C SER A 564 -17.00 20.66 21.31
N ARG A 565 -17.38 20.73 22.59
CA ARG A 565 -16.46 20.57 23.73
C ARG A 565 -15.77 19.21 23.81
N ASN A 566 -16.40 18.15 23.30
CA ASN A 566 -15.82 16.80 23.29
C ASN A 566 -15.00 16.52 22.02
N VAL A 567 -15.07 17.41 21.01
CA VAL A 567 -14.45 17.20 19.70
C VAL A 567 -13.17 18.04 19.61
N PHE A 568 -12.02 17.37 19.64
CA PHE A 568 -10.69 18.00 19.51
C PHE A 568 -10.15 17.90 18.09
N SER A 569 -10.61 16.92 17.30
CA SER A 569 -10.53 16.91 15.85
C SER A 569 -11.65 16.03 15.30
N ILE A 570 -12.31 16.48 14.23
CA ILE A 570 -13.22 15.63 13.46
C ILE A 570 -12.43 14.55 12.73
N THR A 571 -13.15 13.57 12.19
CA THR A 571 -12.59 12.38 11.54
C THR A 571 -11.74 12.68 10.31
N GLU A 572 -12.26 13.52 9.43
CA GLU A 572 -11.74 13.92 8.12
C GLU A 572 -12.72 14.96 7.52
N TYR A 573 -12.44 15.62 6.39
CA TYR A 573 -13.32 16.67 5.82
C TYR A 573 -14.06 16.28 4.53
N ASP A 574 -13.82 15.08 4.00
CA ASP A 574 -14.35 14.47 2.79
C ASP A 574 -15.76 13.85 2.95
N THR A 575 -16.03 13.14 4.05
CA THR A 575 -17.28 12.37 4.27
C THR A 575 -17.93 12.58 5.63
N ASN A 576 -17.49 13.60 6.36
CA ASN A 576 -17.65 13.74 7.80
C ASN A 576 -19.09 13.85 8.33
N PHE A 577 -19.39 13.21 9.46
CA PHE A 577 -20.52 13.54 10.36
C PHE A 577 -20.02 13.44 11.81
N VAL A 578 -19.00 14.28 11.98
CA VAL A 578 -18.06 14.53 13.07
C VAL A 578 -16.99 13.47 13.15
#